data_AF-A0A838KAM9-F1
#
_entry.id   AF-A0A838KAM9-F1
#
_cell.length_a   1.000
_cell.length_b   1.000
_cell.length_c   1.000
_cell.angle_alpha   90.00
_cell.angle_beta   90.00
_cell.angle_gamma   90.00
#
_symmetry.space_group_name_H-M   'P 1'
#
loop_
_entity.id
_entity.type
_entity.pdbx_description
1 polymer ?
#
loop_
_entity_poly.entity_id
_entity_poly.type
_entity_poly.pdbx_seq_one_letter_code
_entity_poly.pdbx_strand_id
1 'polypeptide(L)'
;MAASALERPAPDAPGDGPLGTESARAVATDLAHGHRRAVDVVAEALAAIAVHEPQVGALLHVAGRLASASAARIDRDWDRGRGNGPGLLAGVPVVVKDNIAVRGMPLT
;
A
#
# COMPACT_ATOMS: atom_id res chain seq x y z
N MET A 1 10.87 -10.61 35.37
CA MET A 1 11.00 -10.95 33.94
C MET A 1 10.59 -9.73 33.13
N ALA A 2 11.55 -9.04 32.52
CA ALA A 2 11.30 -7.82 31.77
C ALA A 2 10.53 -8.14 30.48
N ALA A 3 9.46 -7.39 30.22
CA ALA A 3 8.80 -7.36 28.94
C ALA A 3 9.80 -6.83 27.91
N SER A 4 10.23 -7.69 26.99
CA SER A 4 11.01 -7.27 25.82
C SER A 4 10.10 -6.39 24.97
N ALA A 5 10.28 -5.07 25.09
CA ALA A 5 9.72 -4.13 24.14
C ALA A 5 10.28 -4.53 22.77
N LEU A 6 9.40 -4.86 21.83
CA LEU A 6 9.78 -5.07 20.44
C LEU A 6 10.63 -3.89 20.01
N GLU A 7 11.93 -4.14 19.79
CA GLU A 7 12.87 -3.17 19.26
C GLU A 7 12.20 -2.55 18.03
N ARG A 8 12.01 -1.22 18.02
CA ARG A 8 11.48 -0.57 16.82
C ARG A 8 12.49 -0.84 15.71
N PRO A 9 12.07 -1.41 14.57
CA PRO A 9 12.97 -1.56 13.44
C PRO A 9 13.58 -0.19 13.12
N ALA A 10 14.87 -0.20 12.76
CA ALA A 10 15.55 1.00 12.28
C ALA A 10 14.70 1.67 11.20
N PRO A 11 14.72 3.02 11.07
CA PRO A 11 13.99 3.68 10.00
C PRO A 11 14.37 3.04 8.67
N ASP A 12 13.37 2.50 7.97
CA ASP A 12 13.59 1.77 6.73
C ASP A 12 14.28 2.69 5.73
N ALA A 13 15.25 2.13 5.01
CA ALA A 13 15.84 2.79 3.84
C ALA A 13 14.72 3.12 2.82
N PRO A 14 14.96 4.07 1.89
CA PRO A 14 14.09 4.26 0.73
C PRO A 14 13.76 2.90 0.09
N GLY A 15 12.53 2.71 -0.36
CA GLY A 15 12.04 1.44 -0.89
C GLY A 15 12.67 1.10 -2.23
N ASP A 16 13.85 0.50 -2.19
CA ASP A 16 14.56 -0.06 -3.35
C ASP A 16 14.36 -1.58 -3.48
N GLY A 17 13.65 -2.20 -2.54
CA GLY A 17 13.24 -3.61 -2.56
C GLY A 17 11.89 -3.86 -3.26
N PRO A 18 11.59 -5.11 -3.68
CA PRO A 18 10.30 -5.44 -4.27
C PRO A 18 9.16 -5.22 -3.26
N LEU A 19 8.01 -4.78 -3.77
CA LEU A 19 6.78 -4.66 -2.96
C LEU A 19 6.49 -6.00 -2.27
N GLY A 20 6.26 -5.92 -0.97
CA GLY A 20 6.03 -7.08 -0.09
C GLY A 20 7.18 -7.38 0.86
N THR A 21 8.38 -6.82 0.63
CA THR A 21 9.50 -6.88 1.58
C THR A 21 9.90 -5.53 2.16
N GLU A 22 9.51 -4.43 1.50
CA GLU A 22 9.65 -3.07 2.03
C GLU A 22 8.57 -2.73 3.04
N SER A 23 8.83 -1.76 3.91
CA SER A 23 7.85 -1.32 4.90
C SER A 23 6.82 -0.35 4.31
N ALA A 24 5.67 -0.24 4.95
CA ALA A 24 4.68 0.80 4.62
C ALA A 24 5.26 2.22 4.72
N ARG A 25 6.21 2.44 5.63
CA ARG A 25 6.86 3.74 5.80
C ARG A 25 7.76 4.06 4.62
N ALA A 26 8.50 3.08 4.11
CA ALA A 26 9.37 3.25 2.94
C ALA A 26 8.54 3.69 1.72
N VAL A 27 7.47 2.96 1.40
CA VAL A 27 6.53 3.30 0.32
C VAL A 27 5.99 4.73 0.46
N ALA A 28 5.47 5.09 1.64
CA ALA A 28 4.92 6.43 1.87
C ALA A 28 6.00 7.53 1.76
N THR A 29 7.21 7.25 2.20
CA THR A 29 8.36 8.17 2.13
C THR A 29 8.78 8.42 0.69
N ASP A 30 8.84 7.38 -0.14
CA ASP A 30 9.19 7.52 -1.57
C ASP A 30 8.16 8.33 -2.34
N LEU A 31 6.87 8.15 -2.05
CA LEU A 31 5.83 9.01 -2.63
C LEU A 31 5.95 10.45 -2.14
N ALA A 32 6.22 10.66 -0.86
CA ALA A 32 6.37 12.01 -0.30
C ALA A 32 7.56 12.76 -0.90
N HIS A 33 8.64 12.06 -1.24
CA HIS A 33 9.81 12.62 -1.92
C HIS A 33 9.71 12.61 -3.46
N GLY A 34 8.63 12.05 -4.02
CA GLY A 34 8.43 11.99 -5.47
C GLY A 34 9.33 10.97 -6.19
N HIS A 35 9.94 10.03 -5.46
CA HIS A 35 10.75 8.96 -6.03
C HIS A 35 9.89 7.91 -6.75
N ARG A 36 8.62 7.79 -6.36
CA ARG A 36 7.70 6.77 -6.88
C ARG A 36 6.28 7.31 -6.96
N ARG A 37 5.51 6.83 -7.95
CA ARG A 37 4.10 7.20 -8.12
C ARG A 37 3.20 6.15 -7.46
N ALA A 38 2.04 6.57 -6.96
CA ALA A 38 1.07 5.65 -6.36
C ALA A 38 0.57 4.61 -7.38
N VAL A 39 0.44 4.98 -8.66
CA VAL A 39 0.00 4.06 -9.70
C VAL A 39 0.98 2.91 -9.93
N ASP A 40 2.28 3.18 -9.82
CA ASP A 40 3.34 2.18 -9.99
C ASP A 40 3.27 1.17 -8.83
N VAL A 41 3.13 1.67 -7.60
CA VAL A 41 2.97 0.85 -6.40
C VAL A 41 1.77 -0.09 -6.52
N VAL A 42 0.61 0.40 -6.96
CA VAL A 42 -0.58 -0.45 -7.14
C VAL A 42 -0.39 -1.45 -8.28
N ALA A 43 0.23 -1.06 -9.39
CA ALA A 43 0.47 -1.94 -10.52
C ALA A 43 1.35 -3.13 -10.14
N GLU A 44 2.44 -2.88 -9.43
CA GLU A 44 3.34 -3.91 -8.94
C GLU A 44 2.66 -4.83 -7.90
N ALA A 45 1.86 -4.28 -6.97
CA ALA A 45 1.10 -5.08 -6.01
C ALA A 45 0.09 -6.01 -6.70
N LEU A 46 -0.62 -5.50 -7.72
CA LEU A 46 -1.56 -6.31 -8.51
C LEU A 46 -0.84 -7.38 -9.32
N ALA A 47 0.36 -7.10 -9.83
CA ALA A 47 1.18 -8.08 -10.52
C ALA A 47 1.62 -9.21 -9.58
N ALA A 48 2.06 -8.87 -8.35
CA ALA A 48 2.40 -9.87 -7.33
C ALA A 48 1.18 -10.73 -6.96
N ILE A 49 0.02 -10.11 -6.75
CA ILE A 49 -1.24 -10.83 -6.48
C ILE A 49 -1.56 -11.80 -7.62
N ALA A 50 -1.47 -11.37 -8.88
CA ALA A 50 -1.78 -12.22 -10.02
C ALA A 50 -0.86 -13.47 -10.11
N VAL A 51 0.39 -13.36 -9.67
CA VAL A 51 1.37 -14.46 -9.70
C VAL A 51 1.20 -15.43 -8.53
N HIS A 52 0.91 -14.91 -7.32
CA HIS A 52 1.00 -15.68 -6.07
C HIS A 52 -0.36 -16.10 -5.48
N GLU A 53 -1.43 -15.36 -5.75
CA GLU A 53 -2.74 -15.64 -5.16
C GLU A 53 -3.31 -17.02 -5.54
N PRO A 54 -3.15 -17.54 -6.78
CA PRO A 54 -3.64 -18.87 -7.14
C PRO A 54 -3.08 -20.02 -6.28
N GLN A 55 -1.92 -19.82 -5.67
CA GLN A 55 -1.23 -20.81 -4.85
C GLN A 55 -1.43 -20.56 -3.34
N VAL A 56 -1.57 -19.30 -2.94
CA VAL A 56 -1.67 -18.90 -1.53
C VAL A 56 -3.12 -18.94 -1.03
N GLY A 57 -4.10 -18.50 -1.84
CA GLY A 57 -5.50 -18.43 -1.44
C GLY A 57 -5.79 -17.50 -0.27
N ALA A 58 -5.14 -16.32 -0.22
CA ALA A 58 -5.29 -15.35 0.85
C ALA A 58 -6.41 -14.32 0.63
N LEU A 59 -6.85 -14.08 -0.61
CA LEU A 59 -7.73 -12.98 -1.00
C LEU A 59 -9.05 -13.50 -1.57
N LEU A 60 -10.16 -13.25 -0.86
CA LEU A 60 -11.51 -13.57 -1.36
C LEU A 60 -12.01 -12.58 -2.42
N HIS A 61 -11.52 -11.33 -2.37
CA HIS A 61 -11.88 -10.27 -3.28
C HIS A 61 -10.69 -9.35 -3.56
N VAL A 62 -10.38 -9.11 -4.84
CA VAL A 62 -9.35 -8.16 -5.26
C VAL A 62 -10.02 -6.94 -5.88
N ALA A 63 -9.97 -5.81 -5.17
CA ALA A 63 -10.57 -4.55 -5.60
C ALA A 63 -9.68 -3.75 -6.58
N GLY A 64 -9.10 -4.40 -7.60
CA GLY A 64 -8.03 -3.84 -8.43
C GLY A 64 -8.39 -2.51 -9.11
N ARG A 65 -9.60 -2.40 -9.68
CA ARG A 65 -10.07 -1.15 -10.31
C ARG A 65 -10.15 0.01 -9.32
N LEU A 66 -10.62 -0.25 -8.10
CA LEU A 66 -10.73 0.77 -7.06
C LEU A 66 -9.35 1.21 -6.57
N ALA A 67 -8.42 0.25 -6.41
CA ALA A 67 -7.04 0.52 -6.04
C ALA A 67 -6.36 1.42 -7.08
N SER A 68 -6.42 1.05 -8.37
CA SER A 68 -5.84 1.85 -9.46
C SER A 68 -6.44 3.25 -9.54
N ALA A 69 -7.76 3.38 -9.39
CA ALA A 69 -8.44 4.68 -9.40
C ALA A 69 -8.04 5.57 -8.21
N SER A 70 -7.82 4.97 -7.04
CA SER A 70 -7.38 5.66 -5.84
C SER A 70 -5.92 6.12 -5.95
N ALA A 71 -5.03 5.28 -6.47
CA ALA A 71 -3.65 5.64 -6.78
C ALA A 71 -3.57 6.82 -7.77
N ALA A 72 -4.31 6.76 -8.88
CA ALA A 72 -4.36 7.85 -9.84
C ALA A 72 -4.90 9.16 -9.23
N ARG A 73 -5.78 9.09 -8.22
CA ARG A 73 -6.24 10.28 -7.50
C ARG A 73 -5.12 10.88 -6.64
N ILE A 74 -4.39 10.04 -5.90
CA ILE A 74 -3.25 10.47 -5.07
C ILE A 74 -2.22 11.20 -5.92
N ASP A 75 -1.82 10.60 -7.04
CA ASP A 75 -0.86 11.21 -7.96
C ASP A 75 -1.32 12.56 -8.50
N ARG A 76 -2.59 12.68 -8.90
CA ARG A 76 -3.15 13.96 -9.37
C ARG A 76 -3.19 15.02 -8.29
N ASP A 77 -3.47 14.65 -7.05
CA ASP A 77 -3.53 15.60 -5.94
C ASP A 77 -2.12 16.06 -5.53
N TRP A 78 -1.15 15.16 -5.59
CA TRP A 78 0.28 15.46 -5.43
C TRP A 78 0.76 16.44 -6.52
N ASP A 79 0.50 16.14 -7.80
CA ASP A 79 0.91 16.99 -8.93
C ASP A 79 0.32 18.41 -8.85
N ARG A 80 -0.84 18.56 -8.20
CA ARG A 80 -1.54 19.85 -8.07
C ARG A 80 -1.17 20.62 -6.79
N GLY A 81 -0.29 20.08 -5.95
CA GLY A 81 0.11 20.70 -4.69
C GLY A 81 -1.06 20.95 -3.74
N ARG A 82 -2.12 20.13 -3.79
CA ARG A 82 -3.32 20.36 -2.98
C ARG A 82 -3.16 19.76 -1.57
N GLY A 83 -3.14 20.62 -0.56
CA GLY A 83 -3.21 20.24 0.86
C GLY A 83 -1.85 20.05 1.54
N ASN A 84 -1.87 19.57 2.79
CA ASN A 84 -0.71 19.38 3.69
C ASN A 84 0.28 18.26 3.24
N GLY A 85 0.44 18.04 1.93
CA GLY A 85 1.17 16.91 1.37
C GLY A 85 0.37 15.59 1.40
N PRO A 86 0.94 14.50 0.84
CA PRO A 86 0.34 13.18 0.94
C PRO A 86 0.15 12.78 2.41
N GLY A 87 -1.00 12.20 2.75
CA GLY A 87 -1.22 11.65 4.10
C GLY A 87 -0.18 10.58 4.46
N LEU A 88 -0.03 10.27 5.76
CA LEU A 88 1.04 9.39 6.27
C LEU A 88 1.10 7.99 5.65
N LEU A 89 0.02 7.53 5.02
CA LEU A 89 -0.08 6.23 4.34
C LEU A 89 -0.48 6.37 2.87
N ALA A 90 -0.28 7.54 2.26
CA ALA A 90 -0.59 7.73 0.85
C ALA A 90 0.20 6.72 0.01
N GLY A 91 -0.50 6.05 -0.90
CA GLY A 91 0.06 5.05 -1.82
C GLY A 91 0.35 3.69 -1.21
N VAL A 92 0.28 3.52 0.11
CA VAL A 92 0.52 2.22 0.76
C VAL A 92 -0.63 1.25 0.44
N PRO A 93 -0.37 0.10 -0.21
CA PRO A 93 -1.37 -0.93 -0.43
C PRO A 93 -1.79 -1.58 0.88
N VAL A 94 -3.08 -1.85 1.04
CA VAL A 94 -3.63 -2.56 2.21
C VAL A 94 -4.64 -3.61 1.77
N VAL A 95 -4.72 -4.68 2.56
CA VAL A 95 -5.78 -5.68 2.48
C VAL A 95 -6.64 -5.55 3.73
N VAL A 96 -7.95 -5.69 3.57
CA VAL A 96 -8.91 -5.66 4.67
C VAL A 96 -9.46 -7.07 4.84
N LYS A 97 -9.49 -7.56 6.08
CA LYS A 97 -10.06 -8.88 6.38
C LYS A 97 -11.55 -8.87 6.04
N ASP A 98 -12.03 -9.92 5.37
CA ASP A 98 -13.41 -9.95 4.85
C ASP A 98 -14.46 -9.83 5.95
N ASN A 99 -14.15 -10.18 7.21
CA ASN A 99 -15.06 -9.95 8.35
C ASN A 99 -15.20 -8.47 8.78
N ILE A 100 -14.63 -7.53 8.02
CA ILE A 100 -14.73 -6.08 8.23
C ILE A 100 -15.48 -5.49 7.04
N ALA A 101 -16.61 -4.85 7.31
CA ALA A 101 -17.42 -4.25 6.26
C ALA A 101 -16.68 -3.09 5.56
N VAL A 102 -16.50 -3.21 4.24
CA VAL A 102 -15.99 -2.14 3.38
C VAL A 102 -17.08 -1.68 2.42
N ARG A 103 -17.33 -0.37 2.38
CA ARG A 103 -18.38 0.21 1.54
C ARG A 103 -18.18 -0.16 0.07
N GLY A 104 -19.20 -0.77 -0.53
CA GLY A 104 -19.20 -1.13 -1.95
C GLY A 104 -18.41 -2.40 -2.29
N MET A 105 -17.99 -3.17 -1.29
CA MET A 105 -17.35 -4.48 -1.46
C MET A 105 -18.25 -5.60 -0.92
N PRO A 106 -18.05 -6.85 -1.36
CA PRO A 106 -18.64 -8.03 -0.72
C PRO A 106 -18.25 -8.13 0.77
N LEU A 107 -19.07 -8.85 1.52
CA LEU A 107 -18.85 -9.27 2.90
C LEU A 107 -19.50 -10.66 3.00
N THR A 108 -18.71 -11.70 3.28
CA THR A 108 -19.16 -13.11 3.20
C THR A 108 -19.37 -13.77 4.55
#